data_AF-A0A5J9UM98-F1
#
_entry.id   AF-A0A5J9UM98-F1
#
_cell.length_a   1.000
_cell.length_b   1.000
_cell.length_c   1.000
_cell.angle_alpha   90.00
_cell.angle_beta   90.00
_cell.angle_gamma   90.00
#
_symmetry.space_group_name_H-M   'P 1'
#
loop_
_entity.id
_entity.type
_entity.pdbx_description
1 polymer ?
#
loop_
_entity_poly.entity_id
_entity_poly.type
_entity_poly.pdbx_seq_one_letter_code
_entity_poly.pdbx_strand_id
1 'polypeptide(L)'
;MRTRSASWSDIPLELAGLVLRRLPAHVDRVRFAAVCPQWRAAARGVPPLPPPMPLLALPDGTVYSFPGSEPLRFPACAGYADACGGNWLAFSGEDGSGGFLRDPFSNATVTLPDLPRPAAAVVR
;
A
#
# COMPACT_ATOMS: atom_id res chain seq x y z
N MET A 1 10.99 32.15 -29.02
CA MET A 1 10.60 30.74 -29.22
C MET A 1 10.53 30.08 -27.84
N ARG A 2 9.33 29.89 -27.26
CA ARG A 2 9.20 29.22 -25.94
C ARG A 2 9.26 27.71 -26.19
N THR A 3 10.33 27.06 -25.75
CA THR A 3 10.38 25.60 -25.67
C THR A 3 9.35 25.14 -24.64
N ARG A 4 8.35 24.38 -25.07
CA ARG A 4 7.40 23.75 -24.15
C ARG A 4 8.20 22.77 -23.29
N SER A 5 8.11 22.90 -21.97
CA SER A 5 8.73 21.94 -21.05
C SER A 5 8.13 20.56 -21.32
N ALA A 6 8.99 19.54 -21.47
CA ALA A 6 8.54 18.17 -21.62
C ALA A 6 7.69 17.77 -20.40
N SER A 7 6.52 17.19 -20.65
CA SER A 7 5.63 16.68 -19.62
C SER A 7 6.02 15.26 -19.25
N TRP A 8 5.79 14.84 -18.00
CA TRP A 8 5.87 13.43 -17.62
C TRP A 8 4.90 12.54 -18.42
N SER A 9 3.81 13.11 -18.94
CA SER A 9 2.89 12.46 -19.86
C SER A 9 3.46 12.31 -21.29
N ASP A 10 4.61 12.90 -21.63
CA ASP A 10 5.18 12.70 -22.96
C ASP A 10 6.00 11.38 -23.03
N ILE A 11 6.21 10.69 -21.90
CA ILE A 11 6.97 9.42 -21.81
C ILE A 11 6.09 8.23 -22.22
N PRO A 12 6.44 7.47 -23.28
CA PRO A 12 5.70 6.29 -23.70
C PRO A 12 5.40 5.29 -22.56
N LEU A 13 4.21 4.67 -22.60
CA LEU A 13 3.76 3.72 -21.59
C LEU A 13 4.75 2.57 -21.38
N GLU A 14 5.35 2.06 -22.46
CA GLU A 14 6.36 0.99 -22.40
C GLU A 14 7.59 1.41 -21.58
N LEU A 15 8.08 2.63 -21.78
CA LEU A 15 9.22 3.15 -21.03
C LEU A 15 8.88 3.40 -19.57
N ALA A 16 7.69 3.94 -19.30
CA ALA A 16 7.19 4.09 -17.93
C ALA A 16 7.07 2.72 -17.24
N GLY A 17 6.60 1.69 -17.94
CA GLY A 17 6.55 0.32 -17.45
C GLY A 17 7.93 -0.25 -17.11
N LEU A 18 8.96 0.06 -17.91
CA LEU A 18 10.35 -0.32 -17.59
C LEU A 18 10.85 0.34 -16.30
N VAL A 19 10.52 1.63 -16.09
CA VAL A 19 10.86 2.32 -14.84
C VAL A 19 10.17 1.64 -13.65
N LEU A 20 8.86 1.35 -13.77
CA LEU A 20 8.10 0.69 -12.71
C LEU A 20 8.71 -0.66 -12.29
N ARG A 21 9.18 -1.46 -13.27
CA ARG A 21 9.84 -2.76 -13.00
C ARG A 21 11.15 -2.63 -12.21
N ARG A 22 11.76 -1.45 -12.19
CA ARG A 22 12.98 -1.17 -11.43
C ARG A 22 12.71 -0.62 -10.03
N LEU A 23 11.45 -0.44 -9.62
CA LEU A 23 11.09 0.03 -8.28
C LEU A 23 10.87 -1.18 -7.35
N PRO A 24 11.84 -1.49 -6.44
CA PRO A 24 11.70 -2.62 -5.53
C PRO A 24 10.74 -2.32 -4.38
N ALA A 25 10.67 -1.05 -3.95
CA ALA A 25 9.82 -0.57 -2.87
C ALA A 25 8.36 -0.47 -3.33
N HIS A 26 7.43 -1.04 -2.56
CA HIS A 26 6.00 -0.92 -2.84
C HIS A 26 5.55 0.54 -2.84
N VAL A 27 6.04 1.31 -1.86
CA VAL A 27 5.72 2.74 -1.71
C VAL A 27 6.10 3.53 -2.97
N ASP A 28 7.23 3.22 -3.60
CA ASP A 28 7.65 3.91 -4.82
C ASP A 28 6.80 3.51 -6.03
N ARG A 29 6.32 2.27 -6.09
CA ARG A 29 5.33 1.84 -7.11
C ARG A 29 4.00 2.59 -6.96
N VAL A 30 3.60 2.90 -5.73
CA VAL A 30 2.41 3.72 -5.46
C VAL A 30 2.64 5.16 -5.91
N ARG A 31 3.78 5.77 -5.57
CA ARG A 31 4.17 7.11 -6.03
C ARG A 31 4.23 7.20 -7.55
N PHE A 32 4.78 6.17 -8.21
CA PHE A 32 4.81 6.06 -9.67
C PHE A 32 3.41 6.21 -10.27
N ALA A 33 2.41 5.50 -9.74
CA ALA A 33 1.03 5.58 -10.23
C ALA A 33 0.31 6.91 -9.87
N ALA A 34 0.91 7.72 -9.00
CA ALA A 34 0.39 9.02 -8.58
C ALA A 34 0.91 10.21 -9.44
N VAL A 35 1.91 10.00 -10.30
CA VAL A 35 2.51 11.07 -11.12
C VAL A 35 1.48 11.74 -12.04
N CYS A 36 0.82 10.95 -12.90
CA CYS A 36 -0.25 11.42 -13.77
C CYS A 36 -1.11 10.23 -14.26
N PRO A 37 -2.27 10.48 -14.91
CA PRO A 37 -3.14 9.40 -15.40
C PRO A 37 -2.44 8.40 -16.34
N GLN A 38 -1.46 8.84 -17.13
CA GLN A 38 -0.71 7.99 -18.04
C GLN A 38 0.25 7.04 -17.32
N TRP A 39 0.95 7.52 -16.30
CA TRP A 39 1.80 6.65 -15.48
C TRP A 39 0.96 5.63 -14.71
N ARG A 40 -0.23 6.04 -14.24
CA ARG A 40 -1.21 5.11 -13.67
C ARG A 40 -1.67 4.05 -14.69
N ALA A 41 -1.89 4.43 -15.95
CA ALA A 41 -2.23 3.49 -17.02
C ALA A 41 -1.08 2.51 -17.28
N ALA A 42 0.17 2.98 -17.32
CA ALA A 42 1.35 2.13 -17.45
C ALA A 42 1.43 1.12 -16.30
N ALA A 43 1.17 1.56 -15.06
CA ALA A 43 1.18 0.68 -13.89
C ALA A 43 0.14 -0.46 -13.93
N ARG A 44 -0.97 -0.25 -14.64
CA ARG A 44 -2.03 -1.27 -14.82
C ARG A 44 -1.76 -2.21 -15.99
N GLY A 45 -0.97 -1.77 -16.97
CA GLY A 45 -0.72 -2.51 -18.21
C GLY A 45 0.53 -3.40 -18.19
N VAL A 46 1.38 -3.29 -17.17
CA VAL A 46 2.59 -4.11 -17.06
C VAL A 46 2.28 -5.55 -16.63
N PRO A 47 3.06 -6.55 -17.09
CA PRO A 47 3.02 -7.90 -16.55
C PRO A 47 3.25 -7.93 -15.02
N PRO A 48 2.89 -9.03 -14.35
CA PRO A 48 3.09 -9.17 -12.90
C PRO A 48 4.49 -8.76 -12.47
N LEU A 49 4.55 -7.79 -11.57
CA LEU A 49 5.80 -7.29 -11.03
C LEU A 49 6.40 -8.29 -10.04
N PRO A 50 7.73 -8.32 -9.87
CA PRO A 50 8.35 -9.05 -8.77
C PRO A 50 7.70 -8.65 -7.44
N PRO A 51 7.59 -9.57 -6.45
CA PRO A 51 7.07 -9.24 -5.13
C PRO A 51 7.75 -7.98 -4.58
N PRO A 52 6.99 -7.01 -4.05
CA PRO A 52 7.59 -5.83 -3.48
C PRO A 52 8.42 -6.19 -2.24
N MET A 53 9.36 -5.32 -1.89
CA MET A 53 10.06 -5.42 -0.61
C MET A 53 9.08 -5.40 0.58
N PRO A 54 9.43 -6.05 1.71
CA PRO A 54 8.60 -6.04 2.90
C PRO A 54 8.24 -4.62 3.34
N LEU A 55 6.99 -4.48 3.77
CA LEU A 55 6.47 -3.25 4.36
C LEU A 55 6.59 -3.31 5.88
N LEU A 56 7.01 -2.20 6.48
CA LEU A 56 6.92 -1.96 7.90
C LEU A 56 5.81 -0.94 8.15
N ALA A 57 4.71 -1.38 8.74
CA ALA A 57 3.66 -0.50 9.24
C ALA A 57 3.91 -0.18 10.71
N LEU A 58 3.79 1.09 11.07
CA LEU A 58 3.86 1.57 12.45
C LEU A 58 2.44 1.86 12.96
N PRO A 59 2.18 1.69 14.27
CA PRO A 59 0.84 1.92 14.86
C PRO A 59 0.27 3.33 14.64
N ASP A 60 1.12 4.32 14.34
CA ASP A 60 0.72 5.70 14.01
C ASP A 60 0.21 5.86 12.56
N GLY A 61 0.11 4.76 11.80
CA GLY A 61 -0.31 4.74 10.41
C GLY A 61 0.81 5.04 9.41
N THR A 62 2.06 5.14 9.85
CA THR A 62 3.21 5.34 8.96
C THR A 62 3.68 4.01 8.37
N VAL A 63 3.89 3.95 7.05
CA VAL A 63 4.33 2.75 6.33
C VAL A 63 5.64 3.01 5.57
N TYR A 64 6.62 2.13 5.76
CA TYR A 64 7.93 2.15 5.11
C TYR A 64 8.09 0.94 4.18
N SER A 65 8.79 1.10 3.05
CA SER A 65 9.39 -0.03 2.33
C SER A 65 10.86 -0.16 2.72
N PHE A 66 11.29 -1.37 3.07
CA PHE A 66 12.66 -1.60 3.52
C PHE A 66 13.64 -1.91 2.35
N PRO A 67 14.87 -1.36 2.31
CA PRO A 67 15.33 -0.10 2.91
C PRO A 67 15.34 1.07 1.92
N GLY A 68 15.05 2.29 2.39
CA GLY A 68 15.39 3.55 1.71
C GLY A 68 14.26 4.33 1.03
N SER A 69 13.01 3.85 1.07
CA SER A 69 11.87 4.67 0.58
C SER A 69 11.46 5.70 1.62
N GLU A 70 11.10 6.92 1.20
CA GLU A 70 10.37 7.82 2.09
C GLU A 70 9.06 7.19 2.56
N PRO A 71 8.64 7.38 3.81
CA PRO A 71 7.39 6.82 4.32
C PRO A 71 6.15 7.39 3.64
N LEU A 72 5.07 6.62 3.68
CA LEU A 72 3.71 7.11 3.44
C LEU A 72 2.94 7.10 4.76
N ARG A 73 2.16 8.15 4.99
CA ARG A 73 1.28 8.23 6.16
C ARG A 73 -0.15 7.94 5.76
N PHE A 74 -0.78 7.02 6.48
CA PHE A 74 -2.19 6.68 6.35
C PHE A 74 -2.88 6.91 7.70
N PRO A 75 -3.30 8.15 8.01
CA PRO A 75 -3.92 8.46 9.31
C PRO A 75 -5.16 7.61 9.60
N ALA A 76 -5.91 7.25 8.55
CA ALA A 76 -7.09 6.39 8.66
C ALA A 76 -6.75 4.92 8.97
N CYS A 77 -5.46 4.57 8.97
CA CYS A 77 -4.95 3.26 9.35
C CYS A 77 -4.18 3.28 10.69
N ALA A 78 -4.19 4.39 11.41
CA ALA A 78 -3.61 4.45 12.75
C ALA A 78 -4.45 3.61 13.74
N GLY A 79 -3.78 3.01 14.73
CA GLY A 79 -4.46 2.20 15.76
C GLY A 79 -4.94 0.83 15.28
N TYR A 80 -4.37 0.30 14.19
CA TYR A 80 -4.60 -1.10 13.83
C TYR A 80 -4.09 -2.03 14.94
N ALA A 81 -4.78 -3.16 15.12
CA ALA A 81 -4.46 -4.14 16.15
C ALA A 81 -3.34 -5.10 15.71
N ASP A 82 -3.36 -5.53 14.45
CA ASP A 82 -2.37 -6.47 13.90
C ASP A 82 -2.20 -6.32 12.38
N ALA A 83 -1.07 -6.80 11.84
CA ALA A 83 -0.82 -6.87 10.41
C ALA A 83 -1.11 -8.29 9.89
N CYS A 84 -1.95 -8.39 8.87
CA CYS A 84 -2.25 -9.64 8.17
C CYS A 84 -1.39 -9.78 6.91
N GLY A 85 -1.33 -10.99 6.34
CA GLY A 85 -0.54 -11.26 5.14
C GLY A 85 -0.83 -10.29 3.98
N GLY A 86 0.22 -9.85 3.29
CA GLY A 86 0.12 -8.82 2.25
C GLY A 86 0.14 -7.41 2.83
N ASN A 87 -0.83 -6.58 2.44
CA ASN A 87 -0.96 -5.17 2.85
C ASN A 87 -2.12 -4.93 3.84
N TRP A 88 -2.71 -5.99 4.38
CA TRP A 88 -3.94 -5.89 5.17
C TRP A 88 -3.65 -5.58 6.63
N LEU A 89 -4.23 -4.50 7.14
CA LEU A 89 -4.17 -4.11 8.55
C LEU A 89 -5.50 -4.45 9.23
N ALA A 90 -5.44 -5.16 10.34
CA ALA A 90 -6.61 -5.58 11.10
C ALA A 90 -6.99 -4.55 12.16
N PHE A 91 -8.27 -4.22 12.22
CA PHE A 91 -8.88 -3.35 13.21
C PHE A 91 -9.90 -4.15 14.00
N SER A 92 -9.89 -3.98 15.32
CA SER A 92 -10.91 -4.56 16.18
C SER A 92 -12.16 -3.68 16.16
N GLY A 93 -13.33 -4.29 16.04
CA GLY A 93 -14.59 -3.58 16.22
C GLY A 93 -14.77 -3.18 17.68
N GLU A 94 -15.49 -2.08 17.90
CA GLU A 94 -15.88 -1.66 19.25
C GLU A 94 -16.88 -2.67 19.83
N ASP A 95 -16.81 -2.89 21.14
CA ASP A 95 -17.81 -3.64 21.92
C ASP A 95 -18.15 -5.06 21.44
N GLY A 96 -17.18 -5.77 20.87
CA GLY A 96 -17.36 -7.16 20.42
C GLY A 96 -18.04 -7.29 19.05
N SER A 97 -18.22 -6.18 18.34
CA SER A 97 -18.48 -6.21 16.90
C SER A 97 -17.27 -6.78 16.15
N GLY A 98 -17.53 -7.53 15.07
CA GLY A 98 -16.51 -8.09 14.20
C GLY A 98 -15.52 -7.03 13.74
N GLY A 99 -14.24 -7.40 13.73
CA GLY A 99 -13.19 -6.52 13.22
C GLY A 99 -13.30 -6.27 11.72
N PHE A 100 -12.39 -5.49 11.18
CA PHE A 100 -12.24 -5.34 9.73
C PHE A 100 -10.78 -5.32 9.32
N LEU A 101 -10.51 -5.76 8.10
CA LEU A 101 -9.23 -5.58 7.44
C LEU A 101 -9.30 -4.35 6.54
N ARG A 102 -8.22 -3.59 6.49
CA ARG A 102 -8.06 -2.47 5.57
C ARG A 102 -6.71 -2.52 4.88
N ASP A 103 -6.70 -2.36 3.57
CA ASP A 103 -5.49 -2.10 2.81
C ASP A 103 -5.27 -0.58 2.72
N PRO A 104 -4.15 -0.04 3.24
CA PRO A 104 -3.88 1.39 3.24
C PRO A 104 -3.70 1.98 1.83
N PHE A 105 -3.27 1.19 0.84
CA PHE A 105 -2.94 1.68 -0.51
C PHE A 105 -4.15 1.69 -1.44
N SER A 106 -4.96 0.62 -1.39
CA SER A 106 -6.19 0.52 -2.19
C SER A 106 -7.41 1.11 -1.50
N ASN A 107 -7.31 1.38 -0.19
CA ASN A 107 -8.42 1.73 0.68
C ASN A 107 -9.53 0.66 0.70
N ALA A 108 -9.24 -0.56 0.23
CA ALA A 108 -10.17 -1.66 0.28
C ALA A 108 -10.38 -2.08 1.75
N THR A 109 -11.62 -2.41 2.08
CA THR A 109 -12.02 -2.85 3.42
C THR A 109 -12.77 -4.17 3.34
N VAL A 110 -12.48 -5.09 4.26
CA VAL A 110 -13.16 -6.37 4.39
C VAL A 110 -13.61 -6.52 5.83
N THR A 111 -14.92 -6.61 6.07
CA THR A 111 -15.46 -6.91 7.40
C THR A 111 -15.18 -8.35 7.75
N LEU A 112 -14.61 -8.57 8.94
CA LEU A 112 -14.40 -9.90 9.47
C LEU A 112 -15.70 -10.38 10.14
N PRO A 113 -16.00 -11.68 10.08
CA PRO A 113 -17.09 -12.24 10.88
C PRO A 113 -16.81 -12.03 12.37
N ASP A 114 -17.86 -12.00 13.18
CA ASP A 114 -17.73 -11.97 14.64
C ASP A 114 -16.91 -13.20 15.08
N LEU A 115 -15.66 -12.97 15.47
CA LEU A 115 -14.81 -14.03 15.97
C LEU A 115 -15.14 -14.21 17.47
N PRO A 116 -15.44 -15.44 17.92
CA PRO A 116 -15.56 -15.69 19.36
C PRO A 116 -14.24 -15.32 20.01
N ARG A 117 -14.31 -14.50 21.07
CA ARG A 117 -13.14 -14.00 21.79
C ARG A 117 -12.26 -15.20 22.17
N PRO A 118 -11.01 -15.31 21.66
CA PRO A 118 -10.13 -16.38 22.10
C PRO A 118 -9.95 -16.20 23.61
N ALA A 119 -10.23 -17.27 24.37
CA ALA A 119 -9.94 -17.30 25.79
C ALA A 119 -8.46 -16.92 25.93
N ALA A 120 -8.17 -15.93 26.79
CA ALA A 120 -6.82 -15.45 27.00
C ALA A 120 -5.92 -16.67 27.23
N ALA A 121 -5.00 -16.92 26.30
CA ALA A 121 -4.02 -17.97 26.47
C ALA A 121 -3.15 -17.51 27.66
N VAL A 122 -3.38 -18.14 28.81
CA VAL A 122 -2.45 -18.05 29.93
C VAL A 122 -1.15 -18.65 29.42
N VAL A 123 -0.19 -17.80 29.09
CA VAL A 123 1.20 -18.21 28.88
C VAL A 123 1.65 -18.78 30.23
N ARG A 124 1.81 -20.10 30.28
CA ARG A 124 2.40 -20.81 31.41
C ARG A 124 3.92 -20.82 31.29
#